data_AF-A0A1V5MI03-F1
#
_entry.id   AF-A0A1V5MI03-F1
#
_cell.length_a   1.000
_cell.length_b   1.000
_cell.length_c   1.000
_cell.angle_alpha   90.00
_cell.angle_beta   90.00
_cell.angle_gamma   90.00
#
_symmetry.space_group_name_H-M   'P 1'
#
loop_
_entity.id
_entity.type
_entity.pdbx_description
1 polymer ?
#
loop_
_entity_poly.entity_id
_entity_poly.type
_entity_poly.pdbx_seq_one_letter_code
_entity_poly.pdbx_strand_id
1 'polypeptide(L)'
;MRVELARIIGNFGEAGDLDTLHGWVGGQWVETQLPATRGLARLKNPASVEPVLEALKLALRPRGLYPTHFRIFTEHIRTLTEIGDPRAIEPLKKFIADLPAENGGKPVVQTRILAVNAAGTRLALGEAAAAGELAAFLRDGDASVRREAAKRAVALPDNRLPAEVGAALAEAAAAETEPYTALVLRRAAAARGLPAAAGPAPVFLPAEADTTAADTEPRYVMINLDDSSTIDAMERVLAMCEFCDRQGRRLVFRLMVAPASRFDQDYLAVLLKRLYDRGCEIGNHTFTHNNDGFDYLRLPEHEMEAEFRQCQSWLRDRIPGLERVYAFWSGGSGFRPREKTKMAGERSRELAVEWGLATDIPYDWPRSFNPDFLAPPYHDPGKFVSWHTRNDLSSAYMFDSAEEGIEALKSSFRVFYANPGGRPMFFGHHDWPLGEEEIRPGVKLTYEVLWGFLKWALVEERNRFPNFKGITPLEYAYITAGRAAELENRKEPLQNGR
;
A
#
# COMPACT_ATOMS: atom_id res chain seq x y z
N MET A 1 -3.52 -23.72 7.26
CA MET A 1 -3.71 -24.41 8.56
C MET A 1 -3.22 -23.60 9.75
N ARG A 2 -1.91 -23.29 9.93
CA ARG A 2 -1.42 -22.55 11.12
C ARG A 2 -2.02 -21.15 11.31
N VAL A 3 -2.19 -20.39 10.22
CA VAL A 3 -2.84 -19.05 10.27
C VAL A 3 -4.28 -19.14 10.78
N GLU A 4 -5.05 -20.09 10.26
CA GLU A 4 -6.45 -20.25 10.63
C GLU A 4 -6.58 -20.82 12.04
N LEU A 5 -5.71 -21.76 12.42
CA LEU A 5 -5.64 -22.26 13.78
C LEU A 5 -5.28 -21.15 14.78
N ALA A 6 -4.37 -20.23 14.43
CA ALA A 6 -4.06 -19.07 15.27
C ALA A 6 -5.26 -18.14 15.46
N ARG A 7 -6.09 -17.96 14.42
CA ARG A 7 -7.33 -17.19 14.51
C ARG A 7 -8.37 -17.88 15.37
N ILE A 8 -8.55 -19.19 15.19
CA ILE A 8 -9.48 -20.01 15.98
C ILE A 8 -9.09 -19.96 17.44
N ILE A 9 -7.83 -20.25 17.77
CA ILE A 9 -7.31 -20.17 19.15
C ILE A 9 -7.49 -18.74 19.69
N GLY A 10 -7.17 -17.72 18.90
CA GLY A 10 -7.34 -16.33 19.32
C GLY A 10 -8.78 -15.89 19.58
N ASN A 11 -9.77 -16.58 19.00
CA ASN A 11 -11.20 -16.27 19.16
C ASN A 11 -11.90 -17.12 20.22
N PHE A 12 -11.47 -18.37 20.36
CA PHE A 12 -12.21 -19.40 21.09
C PHE A 12 -11.33 -20.22 22.04
N GLY A 13 -10.01 -20.00 22.03
CA GLY A 13 -9.07 -20.77 22.82
C GLY A 13 -9.12 -20.43 24.31
N GLU A 14 -8.69 -21.40 25.11
CA GLU A 14 -8.53 -21.25 26.56
C GLU A 14 -7.05 -21.04 26.93
N ALA A 15 -6.76 -20.87 28.22
CA ALA A 15 -5.38 -20.69 28.70
C ALA A 15 -4.43 -21.83 28.27
N GLY A 16 -4.95 -23.04 28.03
CA GLY A 16 -4.18 -24.20 27.54
C GLY A 16 -3.68 -24.07 26.10
N ASP A 17 -4.22 -23.14 25.32
CA ASP A 17 -3.82 -22.94 23.91
C ASP A 17 -2.72 -21.87 23.73
N LEU A 18 -2.28 -21.24 24.83
CA LEU A 18 -1.29 -20.15 24.82
C LEU A 18 0.07 -20.60 24.31
N ASP A 19 0.53 -21.81 24.67
CA ASP A 19 1.84 -22.32 24.26
C ASP A 19 1.98 -22.38 22.73
N THR A 20 0.88 -22.70 22.04
CA THR A 20 0.83 -22.73 20.58
C THR A 20 1.00 -21.32 19.99
N LEU A 21 0.29 -20.35 20.55
CA LEU A 21 0.40 -18.94 20.12
C LEU A 21 1.76 -18.34 20.48
N HIS A 22 2.34 -18.67 21.64
CA HIS A 22 3.68 -18.27 22.06
C HIS A 22 4.76 -18.81 21.12
N GLY A 23 4.62 -20.07 20.67
CA GLY A 23 5.51 -20.64 19.67
C GLY A 23 5.44 -19.93 18.32
N TRP A 24 4.27 -19.40 17.94
CA TRP A 24 4.08 -18.74 16.65
C TRP A 24 4.41 -17.25 16.66
N VAL A 25 4.24 -16.55 17.78
CA VAL A 25 4.56 -15.12 17.88
C VAL A 25 6.06 -14.85 17.68
N GLY A 26 6.94 -15.75 18.16
CA GLY A 26 8.39 -15.69 17.96
C GLY A 26 8.91 -16.50 16.76
N GLY A 27 8.02 -17.09 15.96
CA GLY A 27 8.39 -17.98 14.85
C GLY A 27 9.05 -17.27 13.67
N GLN A 28 9.62 -18.00 12.71
CA GLN A 28 10.27 -17.40 11.52
C GLN A 28 9.29 -16.88 10.46
N TRP A 29 8.01 -17.25 10.57
CA TRP A 29 6.99 -17.01 9.54
C TRP A 29 6.11 -15.83 9.93
N VAL A 30 6.32 -14.72 9.24
CA VAL A 30 5.59 -13.46 9.41
C VAL A 30 4.07 -13.66 9.29
N GLU A 31 3.64 -14.59 8.44
CA GLU A 31 2.25 -14.94 8.19
C GLU A 31 1.55 -15.54 9.41
N THR A 32 2.30 -16.24 10.28
CA THR A 32 1.76 -16.81 11.53
C THR A 32 1.96 -15.89 12.73
N GLN A 33 3.00 -15.04 12.72
CA GLN A 33 3.28 -14.10 13.80
C GLN A 33 2.12 -13.12 14.01
N LEU A 34 1.58 -12.51 12.95
CA LEU A 34 0.53 -11.49 13.08
C LEU A 34 -0.80 -12.06 13.62
N PRO A 35 -1.36 -13.16 13.07
CA PRO A 35 -2.52 -13.82 13.65
C PRO A 35 -2.28 -14.28 15.10
N ALA A 36 -1.09 -14.82 15.41
CA ALA A 36 -0.78 -15.25 16.77
C ALA A 36 -0.72 -14.06 17.74
N THR A 37 -0.07 -12.97 17.35
CA THR A 37 0.00 -11.71 18.10
C THR A 37 -1.40 -11.17 18.43
N ARG A 38 -2.31 -11.21 17.46
CA ARG A 38 -3.72 -10.81 17.63
C ARG A 38 -4.49 -11.75 18.54
N GLY A 39 -4.24 -13.07 18.40
CA GLY A 39 -4.84 -14.05 19.29
C GLY A 39 -4.44 -13.83 20.75
N LEU A 40 -3.16 -13.60 21.01
CA LEU A 40 -2.67 -13.27 22.35
C LEU A 40 -3.31 -11.99 22.90
N ALA A 41 -3.51 -10.98 22.05
CA ALA A 41 -4.17 -9.73 22.42
C ALA A 41 -5.63 -9.93 22.83
N ARG A 42 -6.37 -10.79 22.13
CA ARG A 42 -7.77 -11.14 22.45
C ARG A 42 -7.89 -11.92 23.75
N LEU A 43 -6.97 -12.85 23.99
CA LEU A 43 -6.95 -13.65 25.22
C LEU A 43 -6.57 -12.83 26.45
N LYS A 44 -5.84 -11.71 26.26
CA LYS A 44 -5.41 -10.79 27.33
C LYS A 44 -4.71 -11.48 28.50
N ASN A 45 -4.01 -12.58 28.24
CA ASN A 45 -3.38 -13.36 29.30
C ASN A 45 -2.00 -12.76 29.64
N PRO A 46 -1.75 -12.37 30.91
CA PRO A 46 -0.46 -11.85 31.37
C PRO A 46 0.76 -12.74 31.07
N ALA A 47 0.60 -14.06 30.97
CA ALA A 47 1.68 -14.98 30.59
C ALA A 47 2.21 -14.75 29.17
N SER A 48 1.51 -13.95 28.36
CA SER A 48 1.88 -13.64 26.97
C SER A 48 2.83 -12.44 26.83
N VAL A 49 3.08 -11.70 27.92
CA VAL A 49 3.94 -10.51 27.90
C VAL A 49 5.35 -10.87 27.47
N GLU A 50 5.98 -11.82 28.16
CA GLU A 50 7.35 -12.25 27.87
C GLU A 50 7.51 -12.82 26.45
N PRO A 51 6.65 -13.73 25.95
CA PRO A 51 6.69 -14.20 24.57
C PRO A 51 6.60 -13.08 23.52
N VAL A 52 5.72 -12.09 23.71
CA VAL A 52 5.57 -10.96 22.79
C VAL A 52 6.81 -10.06 22.82
N LEU A 53 7.40 -9.84 23.99
CA LEU A 53 8.64 -9.08 24.15
C LEU A 53 9.85 -9.77 23.50
N GLU A 54 9.96 -11.09 23.62
CA GLU A 54 11.01 -11.85 22.95
C GLU A 54 10.87 -11.81 21.42
N ALA A 55 9.64 -11.89 20.90
CA ALA A 55 9.38 -11.71 19.47
C ALA A 55 9.81 -10.32 18.97
N LEU A 56 9.52 -9.27 19.76
CA LEU A 56 9.93 -7.89 19.49
C LEU A 56 11.47 -7.76 19.39
N LYS A 57 12.23 -8.44 20.27
CA LYS A 57 13.71 -8.46 20.24
C LYS A 57 14.27 -9.25 19.06
N LEU A 58 13.71 -10.42 18.76
CA LEU A 58 14.20 -11.30 17.69
C LEU A 58 14.17 -10.62 16.32
N ALA A 59 13.16 -9.78 16.08
CA ALA A 59 13.01 -9.07 14.83
C ALA A 59 13.93 -7.81 14.71
N LEU A 60 14.57 -7.33 15.78
CA LEU A 60 15.59 -6.25 15.75
C LEU A 60 16.99 -6.70 15.32
N ARG A 61 17.22 -8.01 15.11
CA ARG A 61 18.52 -8.55 14.64
C ARG A 61 18.91 -7.96 13.26
N PRO A 62 20.20 -7.97 12.86
CA PRO A 62 20.82 -6.99 11.95
C PRO A 62 20.48 -7.19 10.46
N ARG A 63 19.20 -7.32 10.14
CA ARG A 63 18.67 -7.39 8.78
C ARG A 63 18.08 -6.05 8.30
N GLY A 64 18.08 -5.02 9.14
CA GLY A 64 17.43 -3.74 8.85
C GLY A 64 15.93 -3.76 9.10
N LEU A 65 15.35 -2.58 9.29
CA LEU A 65 13.90 -2.37 9.42
C LEU A 65 13.22 -2.56 8.05
N TYR A 66 13.03 -3.81 7.64
CA TYR A 66 12.15 -4.08 6.49
C TYR A 66 10.71 -3.64 6.83
N PRO A 67 9.96 -3.09 5.87
CA PRO A 67 8.59 -2.62 6.14
C PRO A 67 7.65 -3.70 6.68
N THR A 68 7.89 -4.98 6.37
CA THR A 68 7.16 -6.13 6.92
C THR A 68 7.35 -6.31 8.42
N HIS A 69 8.56 -6.04 8.92
CA HIS A 69 8.89 -6.09 10.34
C HIS A 69 8.28 -4.90 11.08
N PHE A 70 8.27 -3.71 10.48
CA PHE A 70 7.66 -2.51 11.07
C PHE A 70 6.19 -2.71 11.48
N ARG A 71 5.38 -3.36 10.63
CA ARG A 71 3.99 -3.69 10.96
C ARG A 71 3.89 -4.68 12.11
N ILE A 72 4.72 -5.71 12.12
CA ILE A 72 4.74 -6.73 13.17
C ILE A 72 5.14 -6.11 14.51
N PHE A 73 6.15 -5.23 14.51
CA PHE A 73 6.56 -4.48 15.70
C PHE A 73 5.42 -3.64 16.26
N THR A 74 4.74 -2.88 15.39
CA THR A 74 3.59 -2.08 15.80
C THR A 74 2.49 -2.94 16.40
N GLU A 75 2.24 -4.12 15.81
CA GLU A 75 1.25 -5.06 16.36
C GLU A 75 1.69 -5.64 17.70
N HIS A 76 2.94 -6.09 17.85
CA HIS A 76 3.45 -6.59 19.13
C HIS A 76 3.31 -5.54 20.23
N ILE A 77 3.70 -4.30 19.96
CA ILE A 77 3.58 -3.18 20.91
C ILE A 77 2.11 -2.94 21.28
N ARG A 78 1.20 -2.97 20.30
CA ARG A 78 -0.23 -2.85 20.54
C ARG A 78 -0.79 -4.01 21.36
N THR A 79 -0.38 -5.23 21.09
CA THR A 79 -0.77 -6.42 21.87
C THR A 79 -0.37 -6.28 23.33
N LEU A 80 0.81 -5.72 23.62
CA LEU A 80 1.21 -5.43 25.00
C LEU A 80 0.27 -4.43 25.69
N THR A 81 -0.23 -3.42 24.96
CA THR A 81 -1.29 -2.53 25.46
C THR A 81 -2.57 -3.30 25.78
N GLU A 82 -3.01 -4.17 24.88
CA GLU A 82 -4.28 -4.92 25.01
C GLU A 82 -4.23 -5.96 26.13
N ILE A 83 -3.06 -6.55 26.38
CA ILE A 83 -2.80 -7.42 27.54
C ILE A 83 -2.89 -6.61 28.86
N GLY A 84 -2.39 -5.37 28.86
CA GLY A 84 -2.57 -4.45 29.99
C GLY A 84 -1.64 -4.70 31.19
N ASP A 85 -0.59 -5.52 31.03
CA ASP A 85 0.34 -5.85 32.10
C ASP A 85 1.53 -4.86 32.19
N PRO A 86 1.74 -4.19 33.34
CA PRO A 86 2.83 -3.24 33.54
C PRO A 86 4.25 -3.80 33.34
N ARG A 87 4.45 -5.13 33.39
CA ARG A 87 5.76 -5.77 33.15
C ARG A 87 6.35 -5.45 31.78
N ALA A 88 5.54 -5.02 30.82
CA ALA A 88 6.01 -4.59 29.50
C ALA A 88 6.74 -3.24 29.49
N ILE A 89 6.60 -2.41 30.54
CA ILE A 89 7.11 -1.03 30.55
C ILE A 89 8.63 -0.94 30.38
N GLU A 90 9.41 -1.57 31.27
CA GLU A 90 10.87 -1.49 31.24
C GLU A 90 11.48 -2.13 29.97
N PRO A 91 11.00 -3.29 29.51
CA PRO A 91 11.41 -3.84 28.22
C PRO A 91 11.15 -2.91 27.04
N LEU A 92 10.02 -2.19 27.02
CA LEU A 92 9.71 -1.23 25.95
C LEU A 92 10.62 0.00 25.98
N LYS A 93 11.02 0.49 27.15
CA LYS A 93 12.04 1.55 27.27
C LYS A 93 13.34 1.14 26.60
N LYS A 94 13.80 -0.06 26.95
CA LYS A 94 15.03 -0.63 26.39
C LYS A 94 14.91 -0.80 24.87
N PHE A 95 13.78 -1.32 24.40
CA PHE A 95 13.50 -1.46 22.97
C PHE A 95 13.66 -0.13 22.22
N ILE A 96 13.10 0.97 22.72
CA ILE A 96 13.23 2.30 22.10
C ILE A 96 14.70 2.74 22.05
N ALA A 97 15.44 2.55 23.14
CA ALA A 97 16.86 2.93 23.23
C ALA A 97 17.74 2.12 22.26
N ASP A 98 17.37 0.86 21.98
CA ASP A 98 18.08 -0.04 21.08
C ASP A 98 17.68 0.17 19.60
N LEU A 99 16.70 1.03 19.30
CA LEU A 99 16.31 1.29 17.90
C LEU A 99 17.46 1.98 17.14
N PRO A 100 17.76 1.54 15.91
CA PRO A 100 18.88 2.09 15.15
C PRO A 100 18.64 3.57 14.82
N ALA A 101 19.64 4.40 15.14
CA ALA A 101 19.80 5.72 14.54
C ALA A 101 20.42 5.56 13.14
N GLU A 102 19.93 6.30 12.14
CA GLU A 102 20.55 6.28 10.81
C GLU A 102 21.83 7.13 10.75
N ASN A 103 22.63 6.90 9.70
CA ASN A 103 23.78 7.70 9.30
C ASN A 103 23.48 9.20 9.40
N GLY A 104 24.11 9.89 10.36
CA GLY A 104 23.88 11.31 10.65
C GLY A 104 23.05 11.61 11.90
N GLY A 105 22.71 10.60 12.71
CA GLY A 105 22.22 10.79 14.08
C GLY A 105 20.73 11.12 14.21
N LYS A 106 19.95 11.08 13.13
CA LYS A 106 18.48 11.23 13.18
C LYS A 106 17.81 9.86 12.97
N PRO A 107 16.86 9.45 13.83
CA PRO A 107 16.09 8.23 13.59
C PRO A 107 15.21 8.38 12.35
N VAL A 108 15.05 7.33 11.54
CA VAL A 108 14.06 7.32 10.46
C VAL A 108 12.64 7.49 11.00
N VAL A 109 11.72 7.96 10.15
CA VAL A 109 10.31 8.17 10.51
C VAL A 109 9.69 6.91 11.11
N GLN A 110 10.01 5.73 10.56
CA GLN A 110 9.55 4.44 11.08
C GLN A 110 10.03 4.20 12.52
N THR A 111 11.29 4.49 12.83
CA THR A 111 11.84 4.36 14.19
C THR A 111 11.11 5.29 15.16
N ARG A 112 10.84 6.54 14.75
CA ARG A 112 10.06 7.48 15.57
C ARG A 112 8.62 7.02 15.77
N ILE A 113 7.99 6.43 14.75
CA ILE A 113 6.65 5.84 14.90
C ILE A 113 6.65 4.65 15.87
N LEU A 114 7.67 3.77 15.82
CA LEU A 114 7.79 2.70 16.82
C LEU A 114 7.96 3.26 18.23
N ALA A 115 8.72 4.34 18.38
CA ALA A 115 8.88 5.04 19.65
C ALA A 115 7.56 5.66 20.14
N VAL A 116 6.76 6.27 19.25
CA VAL A 116 5.41 6.77 19.56
C VAL A 116 4.51 5.65 20.08
N ASN A 117 4.50 4.51 19.38
CA ASN A 117 3.70 3.36 19.76
C ASN A 117 4.11 2.84 21.14
N ALA A 118 5.42 2.69 21.39
CA ALA A 118 5.93 2.21 22.66
C ALA A 118 5.68 3.20 23.82
N ALA A 119 5.84 4.51 23.60
CA ALA A 119 5.50 5.54 24.57
C ALA A 119 3.99 5.54 24.90
N GLY A 120 3.13 5.46 23.87
CA GLY A 120 1.68 5.34 24.06
C GLY A 120 1.28 4.09 24.84
N THR A 121 1.92 2.95 24.57
CA THR A 121 1.71 1.71 25.32
C THR A 121 2.16 1.86 26.78
N ARG A 122 3.38 2.36 27.02
CA ARG A 122 3.91 2.59 28.38
C ARG A 122 2.98 3.50 29.19
N LEU A 123 2.48 4.58 28.58
CA LEU A 123 1.52 5.47 29.19
C LEU A 123 0.19 4.76 29.50
N ALA A 124 -0.34 4.00 28.55
CA ALA A 124 -1.57 3.21 28.75
C ALA A 124 -1.43 2.21 29.91
N LEU A 125 -0.23 1.64 30.09
CA LEU A 125 0.10 0.71 31.18
C LEU A 125 0.37 1.39 32.53
N GLY A 126 0.37 2.73 32.59
CA GLY A 126 0.45 3.51 33.83
C GLY A 126 1.77 4.23 34.06
N GLU A 127 2.68 4.25 33.09
CA GLU A 127 3.90 5.06 33.21
C GLU A 127 3.63 6.53 32.92
N ALA A 128 3.42 7.32 33.97
CA ALA A 128 3.16 8.76 33.85
C ALA A 128 4.28 9.52 33.11
N ALA A 129 5.55 9.12 33.26
CA ALA A 129 6.68 9.79 32.60
C ALA A 129 6.64 9.69 31.06
N ALA A 130 5.96 8.69 30.49
CA ALA A 130 5.83 8.54 29.04
C ALA A 130 4.89 9.59 28.41
N ALA A 131 4.15 10.34 29.23
CA ALA A 131 3.27 11.42 28.78
C ALA A 131 4.05 12.57 28.14
N GLY A 132 5.20 12.96 28.71
CA GLY A 132 6.10 13.95 28.12
C GLY A 132 6.65 13.51 26.76
N GLU A 133 6.98 12.22 26.60
CA GLU A 133 7.43 11.64 25.32
C GLU A 133 6.32 11.72 24.27
N LEU A 134 5.09 11.31 24.61
CA LEU A 134 3.96 11.35 23.68
C LEU A 134 3.59 12.79 23.29
N ALA A 135 3.64 13.72 24.24
CA ALA A 135 3.43 15.15 23.99
C ALA A 135 4.52 15.75 23.09
N ALA A 136 5.76 15.28 23.19
CA ALA A 136 6.84 15.68 22.27
C ALA A 136 6.57 15.18 20.84
N PHE A 137 6.09 13.94 20.67
CA PHE A 137 5.76 13.41 19.35
C PHE A 137 4.56 14.10 18.66
N LEU A 138 3.61 14.63 19.44
CA LEU A 138 2.55 15.50 18.91
C LEU A 138 3.10 16.82 18.33
N ARG A 139 4.34 17.19 18.67
CA ARG A 139 5.08 18.34 18.13
C ARG A 139 6.24 17.95 17.20
N ASP A 140 6.34 16.68 16.79
CA ASP A 140 7.40 16.22 15.89
C ASP A 140 7.34 17.00 14.57
N GLY A 141 8.49 17.24 13.93
CA GLY A 141 8.53 17.95 12.64
C GLY A 141 7.86 17.17 11.50
N ASP A 142 7.76 15.85 11.62
CA ASP A 142 7.11 14.98 10.63
C ASP A 142 5.63 14.75 10.96
N ALA A 143 4.78 15.09 10.00
CA ALA A 143 3.33 14.95 10.13
C ALA A 143 2.92 13.51 10.50
N SER A 144 3.61 12.49 9.99
CA SER A 144 3.28 11.07 10.22
C SER A 144 3.48 10.64 11.65
N VAL A 145 4.51 11.18 12.29
CA VAL A 145 4.76 10.98 13.72
C VAL A 145 3.65 11.63 14.54
N ARG A 146 3.26 12.88 14.19
CA ARG A 146 2.16 13.58 14.86
C ARG A 146 0.82 12.84 14.74
N ARG A 147 0.47 12.32 13.56
CA ARG A 147 -0.75 11.52 13.36
C ARG A 147 -0.79 10.28 14.21
N GLU A 148 0.32 9.53 14.24
CA GLU A 148 0.35 8.32 15.06
C GLU A 148 0.26 8.65 16.55
N ALA A 149 0.91 9.74 16.98
CA ALA A 149 0.81 10.22 18.37
C ALA A 149 -0.63 10.62 18.73
N ALA A 150 -1.35 11.26 17.81
CA ALA A 150 -2.76 11.60 17.98
C ALA A 150 -3.64 10.36 18.14
N LYS A 151 -3.45 9.33 17.32
CA LYS A 151 -4.19 8.05 17.46
C LYS A 151 -3.90 7.39 18.79
N ARG A 152 -2.64 7.39 19.24
CA ARG A 152 -2.27 6.86 20.55
C ARG A 152 -2.90 7.66 21.67
N ALA A 153 -2.95 8.98 21.56
CA ALA A 153 -3.65 9.84 22.52
C ALA A 153 -5.16 9.54 22.57
N VAL A 154 -5.82 9.14 21.48
CA VAL A 154 -7.23 8.69 21.46
C VAL A 154 -7.41 7.28 22.03
N ALA A 155 -6.43 6.40 21.86
CA ALA A 155 -6.49 5.02 22.31
C ALA A 155 -6.24 4.85 23.83
N LEU A 156 -5.77 5.88 24.54
CA LEU A 156 -5.63 5.83 26.00
C LEU A 156 -7.00 5.60 26.68
N PRO A 157 -7.06 4.98 27.85
CA PRO A 157 -8.29 4.98 28.66
C PRO A 157 -8.75 6.42 28.96
N ASP A 158 -10.06 6.69 29.00
CA ASP A 158 -10.62 8.04 29.16
C ASP A 158 -10.14 8.76 30.42
N ASN A 159 -9.91 8.01 31.51
CA ASN A 159 -9.37 8.53 32.77
C ASN A 159 -7.83 8.71 32.76
N ARG A 160 -7.17 8.52 31.62
CA ARG A 160 -5.71 8.47 31.50
C ARG A 160 -5.14 9.33 30.39
N LEU A 161 -5.89 10.29 29.83
CA LEU A 161 -5.26 11.33 29.01
C LEU A 161 -4.61 12.37 29.93
N PRO A 162 -3.27 12.42 30.06
CA PRO A 162 -2.63 13.39 30.93
C PRO A 162 -2.84 14.80 30.39
N ALA A 163 -2.96 15.79 31.27
CA ALA A 163 -3.23 17.18 30.89
C ALA A 163 -2.23 17.72 29.86
N GLU A 164 -0.94 17.34 29.97
CA GLU A 164 0.10 17.75 29.03
C GLU A 164 -0.09 17.15 27.62
N VAL A 165 -0.54 15.90 27.51
CA VAL A 165 -0.82 15.26 26.21
C VAL A 165 -2.08 15.88 25.61
N GLY A 166 -3.11 16.13 26.42
CA GLY A 166 -4.32 16.83 25.98
C GLY A 166 -4.01 18.25 25.47
N ALA A 167 -3.18 19.00 26.19
CA ALA A 167 -2.73 20.33 25.77
C ALA A 167 -1.93 20.27 24.46
N ALA A 168 -0.97 19.34 24.35
CA ALA A 168 -0.18 19.17 23.13
C ALA A 168 -1.05 18.74 21.93
N LEU A 169 -2.07 17.90 22.15
CA LEU A 169 -3.00 17.47 21.10
C LEU A 169 -3.86 18.63 20.61
N ALA A 170 -4.38 19.45 21.53
CA ALA A 170 -5.16 20.64 21.17
C ALA A 170 -4.30 21.69 20.45
N GLU A 171 -3.09 21.93 20.92
CA GLU A 171 -2.09 22.79 20.30
C GLU A 171 -1.77 22.33 18.86
N ALA A 172 -1.43 21.06 18.69
CA ALA A 172 -1.14 20.48 17.39
C ALA A 172 -2.36 20.55 16.45
N ALA A 173 -3.57 20.23 16.93
CA ALA A 173 -4.80 20.31 16.14
C ALA A 173 -5.13 21.74 15.64
N ALA A 174 -4.74 22.75 16.43
CA ALA A 174 -4.92 24.15 16.10
C ALA A 174 -3.85 24.67 15.12
N ALA A 175 -2.60 24.24 15.29
CA ALA A 175 -1.44 24.72 14.54
C ALA A 175 -1.16 23.95 13.23
N GLU A 176 -1.71 22.74 13.09
CA GLU A 176 -1.41 21.88 11.93
C GLU A 176 -1.91 22.50 10.62
N THR A 177 -0.97 22.69 9.69
CA THR A 177 -1.22 23.28 8.36
C THR A 177 -1.43 22.23 7.30
N GLU A 178 -0.92 21.02 7.52
CA GLU A 178 -1.13 19.95 6.59
C GLU A 178 -2.58 19.41 6.77
N PRO A 179 -3.43 19.34 5.71
CA PRO A 179 -4.86 19.14 5.90
C PRO A 179 -5.34 17.78 6.49
N TYR A 180 -4.71 16.63 6.21
CA TYR A 180 -5.11 15.35 6.81
C TYR A 180 -4.64 15.16 8.24
N THR A 181 -3.41 15.54 8.55
CA THR A 181 -2.93 15.53 9.93
C THR A 181 -3.78 16.49 10.76
N ALA A 182 -4.19 17.63 10.19
CA ALA A 182 -5.15 18.53 10.83
C ALA A 182 -6.48 17.83 11.06
N LEU A 183 -7.03 17.11 10.07
CA LEU A 183 -8.25 16.32 10.22
C LEU A 183 -8.12 15.26 11.32
N VAL A 184 -7.04 14.47 11.33
CA VAL A 184 -6.79 13.42 12.31
C VAL A 184 -6.62 14.02 13.71
N LEU A 185 -5.83 15.08 13.87
CA LEU A 185 -5.61 15.76 15.14
C LEU A 185 -6.89 16.41 15.67
N ARG A 186 -7.70 17.05 14.82
CA ARG A 186 -8.98 17.65 15.22
C ARG A 186 -10.01 16.58 15.60
N ARG A 187 -10.10 15.48 14.85
CA ARG A 187 -10.95 14.32 15.22
C ARG A 187 -10.50 13.73 16.55
N ALA A 188 -9.19 13.59 16.75
CA ALA A 188 -8.62 13.10 18.00
C ALA A 188 -8.91 14.03 19.18
N ALA A 189 -8.75 15.34 19.01
CA ALA A 189 -9.09 16.34 20.02
C ALA A 189 -10.59 16.32 20.35
N ALA A 190 -11.45 16.28 19.33
CA ALA A 190 -12.90 16.21 19.50
C ALA A 190 -13.35 14.91 20.22
N ALA A 191 -12.76 13.77 19.87
CA ALA A 191 -13.03 12.49 20.55
C ALA A 191 -12.65 12.52 22.04
N ARG A 192 -11.80 13.46 22.45
CA ARG A 192 -11.38 13.68 23.83
C ARG A 192 -12.09 14.85 24.52
N GLY A 193 -13.10 15.44 23.88
CA GLY A 193 -13.80 16.61 24.40
C GLY A 193 -12.88 17.84 24.55
N LEU A 194 -11.74 17.85 23.87
CA LEU A 194 -10.81 18.97 23.91
C LEU A 194 -11.30 20.06 22.96
N PRO A 195 -11.09 21.34 23.29
CA PRO A 195 -11.37 22.43 22.37
C PRO A 195 -10.41 22.30 21.18
N ALA A 196 -10.89 21.67 20.11
CA ALA A 196 -10.29 21.86 18.81
C ALA A 196 -10.64 23.30 18.41
N ALA A 197 -9.67 24.19 18.43
CA ALA A 197 -9.87 25.49 17.79
C ALA A 197 -10.45 25.20 16.40
N ALA A 198 -11.47 25.96 16.01
CA ALA A 198 -11.85 26.08 14.61
C ALA A 198 -10.71 26.80 13.90
N GLY A 199 -9.52 26.16 13.86
CA GLY A 199 -8.51 26.47 12.88
C GLY A 199 -9.21 26.39 11.53
N PRO A 200 -8.83 27.26 10.58
CA PRO A 200 -9.53 27.36 9.31
C PRO A 200 -9.83 25.94 8.83
N ALA A 201 -11.12 25.67 8.55
CA ALA A 201 -11.51 24.45 7.85
C ALA A 201 -10.45 24.27 6.78
N PRO A 202 -9.77 23.10 6.73
CA PRO A 202 -8.55 22.95 5.97
C PRO A 202 -8.73 23.76 4.71
N VAL A 203 -7.96 24.83 4.59
CA VAL A 203 -7.91 25.54 3.33
C VAL A 203 -7.23 24.46 2.51
N PHE A 204 -8.03 23.57 1.92
CA PHE A 204 -7.80 23.15 0.56
C PHE A 204 -7.49 24.49 -0.04
N LEU A 205 -6.20 24.75 -0.27
CA LEU A 205 -5.85 25.81 -1.18
C LEU A 205 -6.88 25.57 -2.29
N PRO A 206 -7.80 26.52 -2.58
CA PRO A 206 -8.23 26.56 -3.95
C PRO A 206 -6.89 26.47 -4.66
N ALA A 207 -6.64 25.34 -5.32
CA ALA A 207 -5.47 25.27 -6.18
C ALA A 207 -5.74 26.51 -6.98
N GLU A 208 -4.96 27.58 -6.75
CA GLU A 208 -5.17 28.84 -7.43
C GLU A 208 -5.38 28.39 -8.84
N ALA A 209 -6.60 28.61 -9.34
CA ALA A 209 -7.06 27.89 -10.52
C ALA A 209 -5.89 28.02 -11.46
N ASP A 210 -5.24 26.90 -11.80
CA ASP A 210 -4.01 27.00 -12.55
C ASP A 210 -4.49 27.27 -13.97
N THR A 211 -4.96 28.50 -14.17
CA THR A 211 -5.51 29.04 -15.39
C THR A 211 -4.37 29.29 -16.38
N THR A 212 -3.14 28.93 -16.00
CA THR A 212 -2.00 28.82 -16.92
C THR A 212 -1.93 27.44 -17.58
N ALA A 213 -2.88 26.54 -17.32
CA ALA A 213 -2.93 25.15 -17.79
C ALA A 213 -2.94 24.89 -19.32
N ALA A 214 -2.72 25.90 -20.15
CA ALA A 214 -2.33 25.68 -21.54
C ALA A 214 -0.85 25.27 -21.68
N ASP A 215 0.02 25.64 -20.72
CA ASP A 215 1.48 25.48 -20.83
C ASP A 215 2.11 24.47 -19.84
N THR A 216 1.32 23.80 -18.99
CA THR A 216 1.88 22.85 -17.99
C THR A 216 2.00 21.43 -18.53
N GLU A 217 3.17 20.82 -18.34
CA GLU A 217 3.46 19.44 -18.79
C GLU A 217 2.35 18.44 -18.42
N PRO A 218 2.04 17.47 -19.30
CA PRO A 218 1.05 16.43 -19.01
C PRO A 218 1.25 15.74 -17.66
N ARG A 219 0.15 15.46 -16.98
CA ARG A 219 0.08 14.70 -15.74
C ARG A 219 -0.54 13.35 -16.01
N TYR A 220 0.01 12.31 -15.43
CA TYR A 220 -0.34 10.95 -15.79
C TYR A 220 -0.83 10.16 -14.59
N VAL A 221 -1.86 9.33 -14.81
CA VAL A 221 -2.21 8.23 -13.92
C VAL A 221 -1.99 6.91 -14.65
N MET A 222 -1.41 5.98 -13.92
CA MET A 222 -1.02 4.66 -14.38
C MET A 222 -1.64 3.64 -13.44
N ILE A 223 -2.43 2.72 -13.99
CA ILE A 223 -3.16 1.73 -13.19
C ILE A 223 -2.82 0.35 -13.73
N ASN A 224 -2.23 -0.48 -12.86
CA ASN A 224 -1.97 -1.88 -13.13
C ASN A 224 -2.99 -2.73 -12.38
N LEU A 225 -3.62 -3.66 -13.07
CA LEU A 225 -4.47 -4.68 -12.50
C LEU A 225 -3.82 -6.04 -12.72
N ASP A 226 -3.46 -6.68 -11.61
CA ASP A 226 -2.93 -8.03 -11.57
C ASP A 226 -4.03 -9.07 -11.60
N ASP A 227 -3.71 -10.31 -11.92
CA ASP A 227 -4.64 -11.44 -11.88
C ASP A 227 -5.94 -11.23 -12.68
N SER A 228 -5.95 -10.37 -13.69
CA SER A 228 -7.15 -9.96 -14.42
C SER A 228 -7.83 -11.18 -15.06
N SER A 229 -8.82 -11.75 -14.35
CA SER A 229 -9.37 -13.07 -14.64
C SER A 229 -10.86 -13.19 -14.38
N THR A 230 -11.42 -12.35 -13.49
CA THR A 230 -12.84 -12.33 -13.16
C THR A 230 -13.62 -11.47 -14.16
N ILE A 231 -14.76 -12.01 -14.62
CA ILE A 231 -15.66 -11.30 -15.54
C ILE A 231 -16.15 -9.99 -14.91
N ASP A 232 -16.65 -10.04 -13.67
CA ASP A 232 -17.17 -8.88 -12.96
C ASP A 232 -16.18 -7.72 -12.87
N ALA A 233 -14.90 -8.02 -12.56
CA ALA A 233 -13.89 -6.97 -12.50
C ALA A 233 -13.61 -6.40 -13.90
N MET A 234 -13.49 -7.25 -14.92
CA MET A 234 -13.25 -6.79 -16.29
C MET A 234 -14.41 -5.97 -16.85
N GLU A 235 -15.66 -6.32 -16.51
CA GLU A 235 -16.84 -5.51 -16.83
C GLU A 235 -16.79 -4.14 -16.16
N ARG A 236 -16.41 -4.08 -14.88
CA ARG A 236 -16.24 -2.80 -14.16
C ARG A 236 -15.15 -1.93 -14.77
N VAL A 237 -13.99 -2.52 -15.07
CA VAL A 237 -12.87 -1.81 -15.71
C VAL A 237 -13.30 -1.26 -17.07
N LEU A 238 -13.98 -2.08 -17.88
CA LEU A 238 -14.51 -1.65 -19.17
C LEU A 238 -15.55 -0.54 -19.00
N ALA A 239 -16.46 -0.64 -18.03
CA ALA A 239 -17.43 0.39 -17.74
C ALA A 239 -16.78 1.73 -17.33
N MET A 240 -15.68 1.70 -16.57
CA MET A 240 -14.91 2.90 -16.22
C MET A 240 -14.30 3.55 -17.46
N CYS A 241 -13.63 2.76 -18.32
CA CYS A 241 -13.07 3.25 -19.59
C CYS A 241 -14.16 3.87 -20.47
N GLU A 242 -15.26 3.16 -20.68
CA GLU A 242 -16.38 3.63 -21.51
C GLU A 242 -17.08 4.86 -20.95
N PHE A 243 -17.18 4.97 -19.62
CA PHE A 243 -17.67 6.17 -18.98
C PHE A 243 -16.76 7.35 -19.31
N CYS A 244 -15.44 7.21 -19.12
CA CYS A 244 -14.48 8.27 -19.43
C CYS A 244 -14.51 8.65 -20.92
N ASP A 245 -14.56 7.67 -21.83
CA ASP A 245 -14.64 7.90 -23.28
C ASP A 245 -15.85 8.76 -23.65
N ARG A 246 -17.03 8.44 -23.10
CA ARG A 246 -18.27 9.24 -23.30
C ARG A 246 -18.16 10.68 -22.79
N GLN A 247 -17.26 10.93 -21.85
CA GLN A 247 -16.97 12.27 -21.32
C GLN A 247 -15.84 12.98 -22.08
N GLY A 248 -15.31 12.39 -23.16
CA GLY A 248 -14.17 12.90 -23.91
C GLY A 248 -12.86 12.82 -23.12
N ARG A 249 -12.74 11.85 -22.19
CA ARG A 249 -11.59 11.66 -21.31
C ARG A 249 -11.01 10.28 -21.51
N ARG A 250 -9.69 10.19 -21.38
CA ARG A 250 -8.97 8.92 -21.53
C ARG A 250 -8.67 8.30 -20.18
N LEU A 251 -9.11 7.06 -20.00
CA LEU A 251 -8.71 6.18 -18.91
C LEU A 251 -8.30 4.84 -19.53
N VAL A 252 -7.10 4.39 -19.18
CA VAL A 252 -6.54 3.12 -19.67
C VAL A 252 -5.86 2.40 -18.50
N PHE A 253 -5.81 1.08 -18.61
CA PHE A 253 -5.23 0.20 -17.61
C PHE A 253 -4.14 -0.64 -18.26
N ARG A 254 -3.22 -1.12 -17.44
CA ARG A 254 -2.50 -2.35 -17.74
C ARG A 254 -3.18 -3.51 -17.04
N LEU A 255 -3.42 -4.59 -17.77
CA LEU A 255 -4.07 -5.80 -17.29
C LEU A 255 -3.07 -6.96 -17.39
N MET A 256 -2.60 -7.50 -16.26
CA MET A 256 -1.85 -8.76 -16.26
C MET A 256 -2.87 -9.89 -16.20
N VAL A 257 -3.00 -10.65 -17.30
CA VAL A 257 -4.15 -11.54 -17.51
C VAL A 257 -3.84 -12.97 -17.11
N ALA A 258 -4.79 -13.59 -16.40
CA ALA A 258 -4.75 -14.98 -15.97
C ALA A 258 -6.00 -15.75 -16.47
N PRO A 259 -6.04 -16.10 -17.76
CA PRO A 259 -7.30 -16.40 -18.46
C PRO A 259 -7.99 -17.68 -18.01
N ALA A 260 -7.26 -18.70 -17.60
CA ALA A 260 -7.82 -19.99 -17.20
C ALA A 260 -8.01 -20.14 -15.69
N SER A 261 -7.87 -19.06 -14.92
CA SER A 261 -7.87 -19.19 -13.47
C SER A 261 -9.26 -19.41 -12.89
N ARG A 262 -10.34 -18.78 -13.39
CA ARG A 262 -11.64 -18.86 -12.71
C ARG A 262 -12.95 -18.77 -13.53
N PHE A 263 -12.98 -18.44 -14.83
CA PHE A 263 -14.27 -18.11 -15.49
C PHE A 263 -14.33 -18.40 -17.01
N ASP A 264 -15.44 -17.98 -17.63
CA ASP A 264 -15.73 -18.02 -19.07
C ASP A 264 -14.63 -17.31 -19.89
N GLN A 265 -13.74 -18.10 -20.47
CA GLN A 265 -12.60 -17.63 -21.24
C GLN A 265 -13.02 -16.91 -22.53
N ASP A 266 -14.12 -17.34 -23.15
CA ASP A 266 -14.58 -16.76 -24.40
C ASP A 266 -15.16 -15.36 -24.14
N TYR A 267 -15.94 -15.19 -23.08
CA TYR A 267 -16.43 -13.87 -22.70
C TYR A 267 -15.30 -12.95 -22.19
N LEU A 268 -14.35 -13.49 -21.42
CA LEU A 268 -13.17 -12.76 -21.00
C LEU A 268 -12.37 -12.22 -22.20
N ALA A 269 -12.19 -13.02 -23.25
CA ALA A 269 -11.53 -12.58 -24.47
C ALA A 269 -12.26 -11.40 -25.15
N VAL A 270 -13.60 -11.40 -25.16
CA VAL A 270 -14.40 -10.27 -25.67
C VAL A 270 -14.16 -9.00 -24.86
N LEU A 271 -14.13 -9.10 -23.54
CA LEU A 271 -13.87 -7.96 -22.65
C LEU A 271 -12.46 -7.41 -22.85
N LEU A 272 -11.44 -8.28 -22.87
CA LEU A 272 -10.05 -7.91 -23.08
C LEU A 272 -9.83 -7.26 -24.45
N LYS A 273 -10.48 -7.77 -25.50
CA LYS A 273 -10.44 -7.13 -26.82
C LYS A 273 -11.03 -5.71 -26.80
N ARG A 274 -12.18 -5.52 -26.14
CA ARG A 274 -12.79 -4.18 -26.01
C ARG A 274 -11.93 -3.21 -25.20
N LEU A 275 -11.19 -3.71 -24.21
CA LEU A 275 -10.23 -2.93 -23.43
C LEU A 275 -8.97 -2.59 -24.25
N TYR A 276 -8.45 -3.57 -25.01
CA TYR A 276 -7.32 -3.37 -25.92
C TYR A 276 -7.63 -2.33 -27.00
N ASP A 277 -8.81 -2.37 -27.61
CA ASP A 277 -9.25 -1.39 -28.62
C ASP A 277 -9.34 0.05 -28.09
N ARG A 278 -9.40 0.21 -26.76
CA ARG A 278 -9.37 1.52 -26.08
C ARG A 278 -7.97 1.96 -25.67
N GLY A 279 -6.95 1.16 -26.02
CA GLY A 279 -5.56 1.42 -25.69
C GLY A 279 -5.15 0.96 -24.29
N CYS A 280 -5.90 0.04 -23.66
CA CYS A 280 -5.37 -0.66 -22.49
C CYS A 280 -4.22 -1.60 -22.90
N GLU A 281 -3.23 -1.74 -22.02
CA GLU A 281 -2.11 -2.63 -22.22
C GLU A 281 -2.44 -4.01 -21.67
N ILE A 282 -2.26 -5.04 -22.51
CA ILE A 282 -2.47 -6.43 -22.12
C ILE A 282 -1.11 -7.07 -21.83
N GLY A 283 -0.93 -7.51 -20.59
CA GLY A 283 0.28 -8.14 -20.08
C GLY A 283 0.09 -9.63 -19.82
N ASN A 284 1.20 -10.38 -19.92
CA ASN A 284 1.25 -11.79 -19.61
C ASN A 284 1.44 -11.98 -18.09
N HIS A 285 0.59 -12.79 -17.48
CA HIS A 285 0.75 -13.25 -16.10
C HIS A 285 1.15 -14.73 -16.06
N THR A 286 0.14 -15.60 -16.03
CA THR A 286 0.21 -17.08 -16.03
C THR A 286 -1.11 -17.61 -16.58
N PHE A 287 -1.15 -18.75 -17.26
CA PHE A 287 -2.39 -19.22 -17.88
C PHE A 287 -3.46 -19.56 -16.85
N THR A 288 -3.15 -20.41 -15.87
CA THR A 288 -4.11 -20.93 -14.89
C THR A 288 -4.12 -20.21 -13.55
N HIS A 289 -3.09 -19.42 -13.24
CA HIS A 289 -2.91 -18.66 -11.99
C HIS A 289 -3.38 -19.35 -10.69
N ASN A 290 -2.43 -19.82 -9.87
CA ASN A 290 -2.72 -20.45 -8.58
C ASN A 290 -3.71 -21.63 -8.67
N ASN A 291 -3.58 -22.46 -9.71
CA ASN A 291 -4.37 -23.67 -9.87
C ASN A 291 -4.31 -24.53 -8.59
N ASP A 292 -5.46 -24.87 -8.02
CA ASP A 292 -5.59 -25.59 -6.73
C ASP A 292 -4.85 -24.96 -5.53
N GLY A 293 -4.50 -23.67 -5.61
CA GLY A 293 -3.77 -22.93 -4.58
C GLY A 293 -2.26 -23.21 -4.55
N PHE A 294 -1.67 -23.77 -5.61
CA PHE A 294 -0.23 -23.99 -5.70
C PHE A 294 0.53 -22.77 -6.23
N ASP A 295 1.70 -22.54 -5.64
CA ASP A 295 2.66 -21.51 -6.03
C ASP A 295 3.38 -21.94 -7.32
N TYR A 296 3.15 -21.25 -8.44
CA TYR A 296 3.73 -21.63 -9.73
C TYR A 296 5.27 -21.51 -9.74
N LEU A 297 5.86 -20.68 -8.86
CA LEU A 297 7.31 -20.64 -8.64
C LEU A 297 7.87 -21.94 -8.03
N ARG A 298 7.00 -22.91 -7.73
CA ARG A 298 7.36 -24.24 -7.24
C ARG A 298 7.00 -25.34 -8.24
N LEU A 299 6.55 -24.99 -9.45
CA LEU A 299 6.44 -25.94 -10.54
C LEU A 299 7.85 -26.30 -11.04
N PRO A 300 8.06 -27.51 -11.55
CA PRO A 300 9.20 -27.82 -12.40
C PRO A 300 9.32 -26.77 -13.52
N GLU A 301 10.57 -26.45 -13.90
CA GLU A 301 10.86 -25.39 -14.88
C GLU A 301 10.04 -25.51 -16.16
N HIS A 302 9.94 -26.70 -16.74
CA HIS A 302 9.17 -26.96 -17.96
C HIS A 302 7.66 -26.73 -17.80
N GLU A 303 7.09 -26.96 -16.61
CA GLU A 303 5.66 -26.71 -16.32
C GLU A 303 5.42 -25.20 -16.14
N MET A 304 6.30 -24.51 -15.42
CA MET A 304 6.29 -23.04 -15.33
C MET A 304 6.41 -22.41 -16.72
N GLU A 305 7.28 -22.97 -17.58
CA GLU A 305 7.41 -22.49 -18.95
C GLU A 305 6.13 -22.68 -19.76
N ALA A 306 5.48 -23.83 -19.61
CA ALA A 306 4.21 -24.12 -20.28
C ALA A 306 3.12 -23.12 -19.87
N GLU A 307 2.99 -22.79 -18.58
CA GLU A 307 2.02 -21.81 -18.07
C GLU A 307 2.16 -20.43 -18.72
N PHE A 308 3.39 -19.93 -18.83
CA PHE A 308 3.65 -18.62 -19.42
C PHE A 308 3.45 -18.60 -20.93
N ARG A 309 3.94 -19.62 -21.64
CA ARG A 309 3.78 -19.73 -23.10
C ARG A 309 2.31 -19.92 -23.47
N GLN A 310 1.58 -20.74 -22.72
CA GLN A 310 0.16 -20.97 -22.96
C GLN A 310 -0.65 -19.69 -22.79
N CYS A 311 -0.35 -18.88 -21.76
CA CYS A 311 -0.98 -17.58 -21.58
C CYS A 311 -0.67 -16.63 -22.74
N GLN A 312 0.60 -16.55 -23.14
CA GLN A 312 1.00 -15.70 -24.26
C GLN A 312 0.31 -16.10 -25.56
N SER A 313 0.28 -17.40 -25.89
CA SER A 313 -0.39 -17.91 -27.08
C SER A 313 -1.89 -17.64 -27.02
N TRP A 314 -2.54 -17.92 -25.89
CA TRP A 314 -3.97 -17.66 -25.72
C TRP A 314 -4.30 -16.18 -25.94
N LEU A 315 -3.53 -15.27 -25.37
CA LEU A 315 -3.74 -13.82 -25.53
C LEU A 315 -3.65 -13.40 -27.01
N ARG A 316 -2.62 -13.87 -27.72
CA ARG A 316 -2.40 -13.53 -29.14
C ARG A 316 -3.47 -14.14 -30.05
N ASP A 317 -3.89 -15.36 -29.77
CA ASP A 317 -4.89 -16.08 -30.56
C ASP A 317 -6.30 -15.50 -30.36
N ARG A 318 -6.61 -15.00 -29.15
CA ARG A 318 -7.96 -14.55 -28.78
C ARG A 318 -8.17 -13.03 -28.85
N ILE A 319 -7.11 -12.23 -28.95
CA ILE A 319 -7.19 -10.76 -29.05
C ILE A 319 -6.62 -10.32 -30.41
N PRO A 320 -7.46 -10.20 -31.46
CA PRO A 320 -7.01 -9.75 -32.77
C PRO A 320 -6.26 -8.41 -32.71
N GLY A 321 -5.07 -8.36 -33.32
CA GLY A 321 -4.20 -7.18 -33.32
C GLY A 321 -3.22 -7.12 -32.14
N LEU A 322 -3.28 -8.04 -31.17
CA LEU A 322 -2.25 -8.19 -30.14
C LEU A 322 -1.13 -9.09 -30.67
N GLU A 323 -0.22 -8.52 -31.45
CA GLU A 323 0.88 -9.28 -32.06
C GLU A 323 1.98 -9.65 -31.06
N ARG A 324 2.22 -8.76 -30.07
CA ARG A 324 3.28 -8.87 -29.07
C ARG A 324 2.76 -8.46 -27.70
N VAL A 325 3.20 -9.19 -26.67
CA VAL A 325 2.90 -8.90 -25.26
C VAL A 325 4.13 -8.22 -24.64
N TYR A 326 3.97 -6.98 -24.18
CA TYR A 326 5.08 -6.11 -23.74
C TYR A 326 5.32 -6.13 -22.23
N ALA A 327 4.34 -6.58 -21.45
CA ALA A 327 4.45 -6.67 -20.01
C ALA A 327 4.41 -8.12 -19.55
N PHE A 328 5.24 -8.41 -18.56
CA PHE A 328 5.26 -9.68 -17.86
C PHE A 328 5.24 -9.43 -16.36
N TRP A 329 4.34 -10.11 -15.68
CA TRP A 329 4.34 -10.18 -14.23
C TRP A 329 4.33 -11.66 -13.84
N SER A 330 5.42 -12.11 -13.24
CA SER A 330 5.44 -13.42 -12.62
C SER A 330 4.58 -13.33 -11.36
N GLY A 331 3.45 -14.03 -11.29
CA GLY A 331 2.54 -13.96 -10.15
C GLY A 331 3.15 -14.22 -8.77
N GLY A 332 2.34 -14.00 -7.74
CA GLY A 332 2.68 -14.22 -6.35
C GLY A 332 2.38 -15.63 -5.87
N SER A 333 3.02 -15.96 -4.76
CA SER A 333 3.02 -17.30 -4.16
C SER A 333 1.63 -17.82 -3.85
N GLY A 334 1.22 -18.90 -4.51
CA GLY A 334 0.07 -19.71 -4.12
C GLY A 334 0.11 -20.15 -2.65
N PHE A 335 -1.07 -20.41 -2.09
CA PHE A 335 -1.29 -20.58 -0.65
C PHE A 335 -0.81 -21.93 -0.07
N ARG A 336 -0.44 -22.89 -0.92
CA ARG A 336 0.01 -24.23 -0.51
C ARG A 336 1.53 -24.37 -0.58
N PRO A 337 2.21 -24.77 0.51
CA PRO A 337 3.65 -24.96 0.50
C PRO A 337 4.07 -26.25 -0.24
N ARG A 338 4.91 -26.13 -1.28
CA ARG A 338 5.88 -27.16 -1.71
C ARG A 338 7.30 -26.75 -1.29
N GLU A 339 8.29 -27.63 -1.27
CA GLU A 339 9.68 -27.19 -1.00
C GLU A 339 10.10 -26.11 -2.03
N LYS A 340 10.67 -25.00 -1.56
CA LYS A 340 11.16 -23.93 -2.44
C LYS A 340 12.42 -24.43 -3.15
N THR A 341 12.38 -24.58 -4.47
CA THR A 341 13.61 -24.67 -5.25
C THR A 341 14.14 -23.25 -5.47
N LYS A 342 15.44 -23.04 -5.23
CA LYS A 342 16.10 -21.72 -5.32
C LYS A 342 16.15 -21.18 -6.77
N MET A 343 15.82 -21.99 -7.78
CA MET A 343 16.04 -21.71 -9.20
C MET A 343 14.94 -20.90 -9.92
N ALA A 344 13.72 -20.80 -9.37
CA ALA A 344 12.57 -20.29 -10.15
C ALA A 344 12.59 -18.77 -10.46
N GLY A 345 13.17 -17.95 -9.57
CA GLY A 345 13.11 -16.48 -9.71
C GLY A 345 14.13 -15.87 -10.69
N GLU A 346 15.31 -16.48 -10.84
CA GLU A 346 16.30 -16.07 -11.84
C GLU A 346 15.87 -16.56 -13.23
N ARG A 347 15.42 -17.82 -13.32
CA ARG A 347 14.93 -18.38 -14.57
C ARG A 347 13.69 -17.68 -15.09
N SER A 348 12.72 -17.28 -14.25
CA SER A 348 11.56 -16.52 -14.71
C SER A 348 11.93 -15.18 -15.36
N ARG A 349 12.99 -14.51 -14.87
CA ARG A 349 13.53 -13.30 -15.49
C ARG A 349 14.22 -13.58 -16.82
N GLU A 350 15.00 -14.65 -16.90
CA GLU A 350 15.63 -15.09 -18.15
C GLU A 350 14.59 -15.43 -19.22
N LEU A 351 13.54 -16.18 -18.86
CA LEU A 351 12.43 -16.53 -19.74
C LEU A 351 11.68 -15.31 -20.27
N ALA A 352 11.51 -14.28 -19.43
CA ALA A 352 10.93 -13.01 -19.87
C ALA A 352 11.80 -12.35 -20.96
N VAL A 353 13.13 -12.44 -20.86
CA VAL A 353 14.04 -11.95 -21.90
C VAL A 353 14.00 -12.86 -23.14
N GLU A 354 14.12 -14.18 -22.97
CA GLU A 354 14.21 -15.18 -24.06
C GLU A 354 12.97 -15.20 -24.97
N TRP A 355 11.76 -15.03 -24.42
CA TRP A 355 10.52 -15.09 -25.20
C TRP A 355 10.11 -13.78 -25.85
N GLY A 356 11.02 -12.80 -25.87
CA GLY A 356 10.78 -11.53 -26.55
C GLY A 356 9.61 -10.74 -25.95
N LEU A 357 9.23 -11.01 -24.69
CA LEU A 357 8.51 -10.03 -23.88
C LEU A 357 9.43 -8.80 -23.88
N ALA A 358 8.90 -7.69 -24.37
CA ALA A 358 9.71 -6.57 -24.82
C ALA A 358 10.53 -5.93 -23.69
N THR A 359 11.76 -6.40 -23.51
CA THR A 359 12.79 -5.80 -22.66
C THR A 359 13.64 -4.78 -23.45
N ASP A 360 13.38 -4.64 -24.75
CA ASP A 360 13.97 -3.64 -25.66
C ASP A 360 13.53 -2.21 -25.33
N ILE A 361 12.44 -2.05 -24.58
CA ILE A 361 12.10 -0.79 -23.94
C ILE A 361 12.71 -0.86 -22.55
N PRO A 362 13.71 -0.01 -22.23
CA PRO A 362 14.32 0.01 -20.91
C PRO A 362 13.23 0.28 -19.89
N TYR A 363 12.82 -0.78 -19.22
CA TYR A 363 11.87 -0.75 -18.14
C TYR A 363 12.59 -0.32 -16.86
N ASP A 364 13.29 0.81 -16.94
CA ASP A 364 13.54 1.58 -15.75
C ASP A 364 12.17 1.97 -15.27
N TRP A 365 11.62 1.18 -14.33
CA TRP A 365 10.44 1.54 -13.58
C TRP A 365 10.69 2.97 -13.16
N PRO A 366 10.00 3.96 -13.77
CA PRO A 366 10.19 5.33 -13.33
C PRO A 366 9.93 5.26 -11.84
N ARG A 367 10.78 5.91 -11.03
CA ARG A 367 10.54 6.04 -9.59
C ARG A 367 9.17 6.68 -9.44
N SER A 368 8.13 5.87 -9.44
CA SER A 368 6.78 6.30 -9.69
C SER A 368 6.33 7.05 -8.46
N PHE A 369 5.48 8.04 -8.65
CA PHE A 369 4.80 8.59 -7.51
C PHE A 369 3.71 7.58 -7.16
N ASN A 370 4.06 6.60 -6.33
CA ASN A 370 3.02 5.95 -5.57
C ASN A 370 2.52 7.02 -4.57
N PRO A 371 1.23 7.40 -4.59
CA PRO A 371 0.67 8.32 -3.61
C PRO A 371 1.05 7.98 -2.16
N ASP A 372 1.43 6.73 -1.90
CA ASP A 372 1.85 6.20 -0.61
C ASP A 372 3.23 6.67 -0.11
N PHE A 373 4.20 6.96 -0.99
CA PHE A 373 5.62 7.06 -0.55
C PHE A 373 6.06 8.44 -0.09
N LEU A 374 5.43 9.54 -0.54
CA LEU A 374 5.97 10.89 -0.33
C LEU A 374 4.93 12.03 -0.19
N ALA A 375 3.63 11.76 -0.06
CA ALA A 375 2.69 12.82 0.31
C ALA A 375 2.41 12.76 1.81
N PRO A 376 2.95 13.70 2.62
CA PRO A 376 2.29 14.07 3.86
C PRO A 376 0.86 14.46 3.47
N PRO A 377 -0.17 13.72 3.92
CA PRO A 377 -0.10 12.52 4.76
C PRO A 377 -1.34 11.62 4.70
N TYR A 378 -2.04 11.48 3.58
CA TYR A 378 -3.47 11.14 3.62
C TYR A 378 -3.91 9.74 4.07
N HIS A 379 -3.04 8.92 4.66
CA HIS A 379 -3.42 7.59 5.09
C HIS A 379 -3.01 7.30 6.54
N ASP A 380 -3.96 6.75 7.30
CA ASP A 380 -3.67 5.98 8.50
C ASP A 380 -2.91 4.72 8.04
N PRO A 381 -1.66 4.49 8.47
CA PRO A 381 -0.89 3.30 8.07
C PRO A 381 -1.60 1.97 8.42
N GLY A 382 -2.56 2.01 9.35
CA GLY A 382 -3.43 0.90 9.72
C GLY A 382 -4.72 0.79 8.90
N LYS A 383 -5.06 1.78 8.06
CA LYS A 383 -6.23 1.81 7.16
C LYS A 383 -5.87 1.78 5.66
N PHE A 384 -4.61 2.02 5.30
CA PHE A 384 -4.15 1.85 3.92
C PHE A 384 -2.96 0.89 3.93
N VAL A 385 -3.20 -0.35 3.52
CA VAL A 385 -2.10 -1.30 3.33
C VAL A 385 -1.81 -1.35 1.85
N SER A 386 -0.83 -0.52 1.47
CA SER A 386 0.00 -0.77 0.31
C SER A 386 0.69 -2.12 0.50
N TRP A 387 0.17 -3.17 -0.12
CA TRP A 387 0.82 -4.48 -0.14
C TRP A 387 2.14 -4.47 -0.94
N HIS A 388 2.72 -3.31 -1.29
CA HIS A 388 4.07 -3.22 -1.86
C HIS A 388 5.20 -3.63 -0.92
N THR A 389 4.89 -3.98 0.33
CA THR A 389 5.90 -4.41 1.29
C THR A 389 5.99 -5.91 1.46
N ARG A 390 5.02 -6.68 0.94
CA ARG A 390 5.08 -8.15 0.85
C ARG A 390 4.64 -8.50 -0.56
N ASN A 391 5.57 -8.94 -1.41
CA ASN A 391 5.37 -9.58 -2.71
C ASN A 391 3.93 -9.57 -3.29
N ASP A 392 3.81 -9.06 -4.51
CA ASP A 392 2.59 -8.96 -5.35
C ASP A 392 1.62 -7.81 -5.01
N LEU A 393 1.84 -6.68 -5.71
CA LEU A 393 1.03 -5.46 -5.94
C LEU A 393 0.18 -4.80 -4.82
N SER A 394 0.22 -3.45 -4.81
CA SER A 394 -0.20 -2.56 -3.73
C SER A 394 -1.51 -1.81 -3.96
N SER A 395 -2.58 -2.21 -3.27
CA SER A 395 -3.39 -1.33 -2.41
C SER A 395 -4.72 -2.00 -2.10
N ALA A 396 -4.93 -2.29 -0.81
CA ALA A 396 -6.25 -2.51 -0.24
C ALA A 396 -6.63 -1.24 0.54
N TYR A 397 -7.80 -0.70 0.25
CA TYR A 397 -8.33 0.49 0.89
C TYR A 397 -9.14 0.09 2.13
N MET A 398 -8.49 0.08 3.28
CA MET A 398 -9.10 -0.31 4.56
C MET A 398 -9.66 0.93 5.29
N PHE A 399 -10.42 1.76 4.57
CA PHE A 399 -11.15 2.88 5.15
C PHE A 399 -12.46 2.43 5.80
N ASP A 400 -13.02 3.26 6.68
CA ASP A 400 -14.31 2.95 7.30
C ASP A 400 -15.47 3.12 6.29
N SER A 401 -15.26 3.93 5.25
CA SER A 401 -16.19 4.14 4.14
C SER A 401 -15.48 4.51 2.85
N ALA A 402 -16.19 4.39 1.71
CA ALA A 402 -15.66 4.81 0.42
C ALA A 402 -15.39 6.33 0.38
N GLU A 403 -16.23 7.14 1.00
CA GLU A 403 -16.09 8.59 1.07
C GLU A 403 -14.79 9.00 1.76
N GLU A 404 -14.44 8.34 2.88
CA GLU A 404 -13.17 8.57 3.57
C GLU A 404 -11.98 8.29 2.64
N GLY A 405 -12.03 7.18 1.90
CA GLY A 405 -10.96 6.81 0.97
C GLY A 405 -10.85 7.74 -0.24
N ILE A 406 -11.99 8.16 -0.79
CA ILE A 406 -12.03 9.10 -1.91
C ILE A 406 -11.40 10.42 -1.50
N GLU A 407 -11.80 11.01 -0.37
CA GLU A 407 -11.25 12.29 0.09
C GLU A 407 -9.75 12.21 0.40
N ALA A 408 -9.28 11.06 0.88
CA ALA A 408 -7.86 10.80 1.05
C ALA A 408 -7.11 10.85 -0.29
N LEU A 409 -7.58 10.13 -1.31
CA LEU A 409 -6.96 10.14 -2.65
C LEU A 409 -7.03 11.51 -3.33
N LYS A 410 -8.17 12.22 -3.23
CA LYS A 410 -8.32 13.58 -3.77
C LYS A 410 -7.24 14.52 -3.26
N SER A 411 -6.90 14.37 -1.99
CA SER A 411 -5.98 15.28 -1.36
C SER A 411 -4.52 14.94 -1.62
N SER A 412 -4.16 13.65 -1.65
CA SER A 412 -2.86 13.19 -2.20
C SER A 412 -2.67 13.65 -3.64
N PHE A 413 -3.73 13.58 -4.44
CA PHE A 413 -3.69 14.01 -5.83
C PHE A 413 -3.46 15.51 -5.98
N ARG A 414 -4.07 16.36 -5.14
CA ARG A 414 -3.82 17.82 -5.19
C ARG A 414 -2.34 18.15 -4.97
N VAL A 415 -1.67 17.46 -4.04
CA VAL A 415 -0.23 17.61 -3.79
C VAL A 415 0.59 17.11 -4.98
N PHE A 416 0.26 15.94 -5.51
CA PHE A 416 0.88 15.39 -6.72
C PHE A 416 0.77 16.34 -7.91
N TYR A 417 -0.43 16.84 -8.15
CA TYR A 417 -0.73 17.67 -9.30
C TYR A 417 0.03 19.01 -9.26
N ALA A 418 0.11 19.61 -8.06
CA ALA A 418 0.82 20.87 -7.79
C ALA A 418 2.35 20.74 -7.85
N ASN A 419 2.92 19.53 -7.79
CA ASN A 419 4.37 19.32 -7.79
C ASN A 419 4.82 18.55 -9.06
N PRO A 420 5.18 19.25 -10.16
CA PRO A 420 5.68 18.64 -11.40
C PRO A 420 6.96 17.82 -11.18
N GLY A 421 6.83 16.54 -10.87
CA GLY A 421 7.96 15.61 -10.82
C GLY A 421 8.23 14.87 -12.13
N GLY A 422 7.48 15.18 -13.19
CA GLY A 422 7.45 14.42 -14.46
C GLY A 422 6.91 12.99 -14.34
N ARG A 423 6.61 12.51 -13.13
CA ARG A 423 6.27 11.10 -12.83
C ARG A 423 4.76 10.87 -12.90
N PRO A 424 4.32 9.65 -13.29
CA PRO A 424 2.94 9.27 -13.20
C PRO A 424 2.55 8.96 -11.75
N MET A 425 1.30 9.24 -11.41
CA MET A 425 0.64 8.69 -10.23
C MET A 425 0.33 7.22 -10.51
N PHE A 426 0.81 6.32 -9.66
CA PHE A 426 0.72 4.88 -9.89
C PHE A 426 -0.26 4.19 -8.93
N PHE A 427 -1.10 3.32 -9.46
CA PHE A 427 -1.98 2.41 -8.72
C PHE A 427 -1.73 0.97 -9.19
N GLY A 428 -1.63 0.03 -8.26
CA GLY A 428 -1.45 -1.39 -8.57
C GLY A 428 -2.41 -2.26 -7.77
N HIS A 429 -3.47 -2.78 -8.36
CA HIS A 429 -4.43 -3.63 -7.66
C HIS A 429 -4.34 -5.07 -8.17
N HIS A 430 -4.77 -6.04 -7.35
CA HIS A 430 -5.15 -7.35 -7.88
C HIS A 430 -6.57 -7.28 -8.45
N ASP A 431 -6.95 -8.32 -9.20
CA ASP A 431 -8.33 -8.62 -9.55
C ASP A 431 -9.22 -8.41 -8.32
N TRP A 432 -10.42 -7.91 -8.56
CA TRP A 432 -11.37 -7.52 -7.53
C TRP A 432 -12.38 -8.66 -7.32
N PRO A 433 -12.06 -9.73 -6.56
CA PRO A 433 -13.07 -10.71 -6.25
C PRO A 433 -14.08 -10.11 -5.27
N LEU A 434 -15.35 -10.03 -5.71
CA LEU A 434 -16.53 -10.12 -4.84
C LEU A 434 -16.85 -11.59 -4.52
N GLY A 435 -15.83 -12.43 -4.32
CA GLY A 435 -16.06 -13.75 -3.74
C GLY A 435 -16.64 -13.59 -2.33
N GLU A 436 -17.58 -14.46 -1.94
CA GLU A 436 -18.18 -14.47 -0.60
C GLU A 436 -17.13 -14.59 0.52
N GLU A 437 -15.95 -15.11 0.20
CA GLU A 437 -14.81 -15.16 1.10
C GLU A 437 -14.02 -13.85 1.07
N GLU A 438 -13.78 -13.26 2.24
CA GLU A 438 -12.90 -12.12 2.45
C GLU A 438 -11.42 -12.54 2.27
N ILE A 439 -11.03 -12.84 1.03
CA ILE A 439 -9.68 -13.35 0.69
C ILE A 439 -8.60 -12.34 1.14
N ARG A 440 -8.92 -11.04 1.12
CA ARG A 440 -8.03 -9.97 1.61
C ARG A 440 -8.84 -8.87 2.32
N PRO A 441 -8.58 -8.59 3.62
CA PRO A 441 -9.22 -7.48 4.34
C PRO A 441 -9.01 -6.14 3.62
N GLY A 442 -10.08 -5.35 3.49
CA GLY A 442 -10.05 -4.01 2.89
C GLY A 442 -10.07 -3.92 1.37
N VAL A 443 -10.34 -5.03 0.65
CA VAL A 443 -10.56 -4.98 -0.81
C VAL A 443 -12.01 -4.57 -1.17
N LYS A 444 -12.93 -4.65 -0.20
CA LYS A 444 -14.37 -4.35 -0.39
C LYS A 444 -14.67 -2.95 -0.90
N LEU A 445 -13.80 -1.98 -0.63
CA LEU A 445 -13.96 -0.58 -1.04
C LEU A 445 -13.02 -0.21 -2.20
N THR A 446 -12.23 -1.16 -2.71
CA THR A 446 -11.19 -0.88 -3.72
C THR A 446 -11.76 -0.21 -4.95
N TYR A 447 -12.84 -0.77 -5.48
CA TYR A 447 -13.51 -0.24 -6.65
C TYR A 447 -14.11 1.14 -6.38
N GLU A 448 -14.89 1.28 -5.30
CA GLU A 448 -15.64 2.48 -4.96
C GLU A 448 -14.71 3.67 -4.74
N VAL A 449 -13.60 3.45 -4.04
CA VAL A 449 -12.62 4.49 -3.76
C VAL A 449 -11.81 4.85 -5.01
N LEU A 450 -11.27 3.85 -5.74
CA LEU A 450 -10.48 4.13 -6.95
C LEU A 450 -11.36 4.84 -7.98
N TRP A 451 -12.55 4.30 -8.25
CA TRP A 451 -13.44 4.88 -9.24
C TRP A 451 -13.97 6.24 -8.82
N GLY A 452 -14.39 6.39 -7.56
CA GLY A 452 -14.84 7.69 -7.04
C GLY A 452 -13.76 8.77 -7.18
N PHE A 453 -12.50 8.43 -6.92
CA PHE A 453 -11.36 9.31 -7.14
C PHE A 453 -11.13 9.62 -8.63
N LEU A 454 -11.04 8.60 -9.49
CA LEU A 454 -10.75 8.77 -10.92
C LEU A 454 -11.84 9.57 -11.62
N LYS A 455 -13.12 9.28 -11.32
CA LYS A 455 -14.25 10.04 -11.84
C LYS A 455 -14.16 11.50 -11.44
N TRP A 456 -13.86 11.78 -10.17
CA TRP A 456 -13.67 13.14 -9.70
C TRP A 456 -12.53 13.85 -10.45
N ALA A 457 -11.34 13.25 -10.50
CA ALA A 457 -10.15 13.90 -11.06
C ALA A 457 -10.21 14.04 -12.60
N LEU A 458 -10.67 13.00 -13.30
CA LEU A 458 -10.66 12.98 -14.76
C LEU A 458 -11.90 13.64 -15.38
N VAL A 459 -13.05 13.64 -14.70
CA VAL A 459 -14.32 14.08 -15.27
C VAL A 459 -14.87 15.31 -14.56
N GLU A 460 -15.11 15.24 -13.25
CA GLU A 460 -15.80 16.31 -12.51
C GLU A 460 -14.93 17.56 -12.40
N GLU A 461 -13.62 17.39 -12.15
CA GLU A 461 -12.64 18.47 -12.04
C GLU A 461 -11.77 18.61 -13.31
N ARG A 462 -12.24 18.13 -14.47
CA ARG A 462 -11.45 18.15 -15.71
C ARG A 462 -10.98 19.55 -16.11
N ASN A 463 -11.72 20.60 -15.75
CA ASN A 463 -11.34 21.99 -16.04
C ASN A 463 -10.23 22.47 -15.10
N ARG A 464 -10.17 21.92 -13.89
CA ARG A 464 -9.12 22.20 -12.90
C ARG A 464 -7.86 21.35 -13.14
N PHE A 465 -8.02 20.15 -13.70
CA PHE A 465 -6.94 19.22 -14.00
C PHE A 465 -6.89 18.85 -15.50
N PRO A 466 -6.81 19.82 -16.41
CA PRO A 466 -7.04 19.58 -17.84
C PRO A 466 -5.99 18.66 -18.48
N ASN A 467 -4.76 18.70 -17.98
CA ASN A 467 -3.63 17.89 -18.47
C ASN A 467 -3.48 16.52 -17.77
N PHE A 468 -4.38 16.18 -16.83
CA PHE A 468 -4.37 14.86 -16.15
C PHE A 468 -5.05 13.80 -17.01
N LYS A 469 -4.34 12.71 -17.33
CA LYS A 469 -4.84 11.67 -18.22
C LYS A 469 -4.32 10.28 -17.85
N GLY A 470 -5.11 9.25 -18.18
CA GLY A 470 -4.65 7.86 -18.12
C GLY A 470 -3.55 7.58 -19.14
N ILE A 471 -2.55 6.80 -18.73
CA ILE A 471 -1.49 6.31 -19.59
C ILE A 471 -1.11 4.88 -19.19
N THR A 472 -0.77 4.05 -20.17
CA THR A 472 -0.18 2.74 -19.88
C THR A 472 1.33 2.89 -19.62
N PRO A 473 1.96 1.99 -18.87
CA PRO A 473 3.39 2.11 -18.63
C PRO A 473 4.23 1.91 -19.90
N LEU A 474 3.73 1.15 -20.89
CA LEU A 474 4.34 1.10 -22.22
C LEU A 474 4.37 2.46 -22.91
N GLU A 475 3.23 3.17 -22.96
CA GLU A 475 3.15 4.51 -23.56
C GLU A 475 4.04 5.51 -22.82
N TYR A 476 4.06 5.45 -21.49
CA TYR A 476 4.89 6.33 -20.69
C TYR A 476 6.39 6.08 -20.94
N ALA A 477 6.80 4.82 -21.10
CA ALA A 477 8.16 4.47 -21.46
C ALA A 477 8.56 5.05 -22.83
N TYR A 478 7.69 4.99 -23.84
CA TYR A 478 7.96 5.65 -25.13
C TYR A 478 8.12 7.16 -25.01
N ILE A 479 7.26 7.83 -24.23
CA ILE A 479 7.36 9.28 -24.01
C ILE A 479 8.68 9.65 -23.34
N THR A 480 9.10 8.87 -22.34
CA THR A 480 10.32 9.17 -21.58
C THR A 480 11.60 8.80 -22.33
N ALA A 481 11.61 7.69 -23.09
CA ALA A 481 12.71 7.34 -23.97
C ALA A 481 12.91 8.39 -25.08
N GLY A 482 11.82 8.88 -25.68
CA GLY A 482 11.88 9.98 -26.66
C GLY A 482 12.46 11.27 -26.06
N ARG A 483 12.04 11.64 -24.85
CA ARG A 483 12.58 12.80 -24.12
C ARG A 483 14.06 12.65 -23.76
N ALA A 484 14.51 11.44 -23.43
CA ALA A 484 15.93 11.17 -23.15
C ALA A 484 16.78 11.38 -24.41
N ALA A 485 16.32 10.87 -25.56
CA ALA A 485 16.96 11.10 -26.85
C ALA A 485 16.98 12.59 -27.26
N GLU A 486 15.89 13.33 -27.01
CA GLU A 486 15.85 14.78 -27.23
C GLU A 486 16.83 15.56 -26.32
N LEU A 487 16.96 15.18 -25.05
CA LEU A 487 17.91 15.80 -24.11
C LEU A 487 19.37 15.46 -24.42
N GLU A 488 19.65 14.26 -24.92
CA GLU A 488 20.97 13.90 -25.45
C GLU A 488 21.32 14.69 -26.71
N ASN A 489 20.36 14.87 -27.62
CA ASN A 489 20.55 15.68 -28.83
C ASN A 489 20.65 17.18 -28.54
N ARG A 490 20.13 17.67 -27.41
CA ARG A 490 20.30 19.05 -26.93
C ARG A 490 21.65 19.31 -26.27
N LYS A 491 22.49 18.30 -26.05
CA LYS A 491 23.91 18.47 -25.72
C LYS A 491 24.70 18.81 -26.99
N GLU A 492 24.34 19.88 -27.68
CA GLU A 492 25.33 20.57 -28.52
C GLU A 492 26.45 21.06 -27.59
N PRO A 493 27.72 21.00 -28.03
CA PRO A 493 28.81 21.47 -27.20
C PRO A 493 28.55 22.94 -26.89
N LEU A 494 28.59 23.31 -25.61
CA LEU A 494 28.88 24.68 -25.22
C LEU A 494 30.16 25.05 -25.96
N GLN A 495 30.01 25.68 -27.13
CA GLN A 495 31.11 26.27 -27.85
C GLN A 495 31.67 27.32 -26.91
N ASN A 496 32.89 27.04 -26.46
CA ASN A 496 33.72 27.98 -25.74
C ASN A 496 33.86 29.24 -26.61
N GLY A 497 33.02 30.22 -26.36
CA GLY A 497 33.26 31.60 -26.72
C GLY A 497 34.25 32.21 -25.74
N ARG A 498 35.55 31.97 -25.99
CA ARG A 498 36.64 32.94 -25.84
C ARG A 498 37.72 32.64 -26.87
#